data_AF-A0A2N5BQL6-F1
#
_entry.id   AF-A0A2N5BQL6-F1
#
_cell.length_a   1.000
_cell.length_b   1.000
_cell.length_c   1.000
_cell.angle_alpha   90.00
_cell.angle_beta   90.00
_cell.angle_gamma   90.00
#
_symmetry.space_group_name_H-M   'P 1'
#
loop_
_entity.id
_entity.type
_entity.pdbx_description
1 polymer ?
#
loop_
_entity_poly.entity_id
_entity_poly.type
_entity_poly.pdbx_seq_one_letter_code
_entity_poly.pdbx_strand_id
1 'polypeptide(L)'
;MNSVEYEALDELGSTYLRPARIISELPWAQRRTALTKALPVIGKLVSLVPQQQFSFGLGVFKAFRLNAAEARRHPQVGVLTLSAGDISLDLVPGYGSPELEGPAT
;
A
#
# COMPACT_ATOMS: atom_id res chain seq x y z
N MET A 1 -12.60 -6.20 9.76
CA MET A 1 -11.56 -5.37 9.11
C MET A 1 -11.03 -4.38 10.13
N ASN A 2 -9.72 -4.09 10.11
CA ASN A 2 -9.12 -3.09 10.97
C ASN A 2 -9.16 -1.74 10.27
N SER A 3 -10.04 -0.85 10.71
CA SER A 3 -9.98 0.58 10.36
C SER A 3 -9.18 1.29 11.45
N VAL A 4 -8.12 1.98 11.07
CA VAL A 4 -7.30 2.78 11.98
C VAL A 4 -7.55 4.25 11.67
N GLU A 5 -7.93 5.03 12.67
CA GLU A 5 -8.13 6.48 12.49
C GLU A 5 -6.81 7.18 12.20
N TYR A 6 -6.87 8.15 11.29
CA TYR A 6 -5.77 8.97 10.85
C TYR A 6 -6.22 10.42 10.79
N GLU A 7 -5.42 11.31 11.40
CA GLU A 7 -5.60 12.75 11.31
C GLU A 7 -4.99 13.26 10.00
N ALA A 8 -5.85 13.57 9.03
CA ALA A 8 -5.49 14.08 7.73
C ALA A 8 -5.68 15.60 7.66
N LEU A 9 -5.13 16.22 6.63
CA LEU A 9 -5.36 17.62 6.29
C LEU A 9 -6.29 17.72 5.09
N ASP A 10 -7.29 18.61 5.17
CA ASP A 10 -8.16 18.92 4.04
C ASP A 10 -7.49 19.90 3.05
N GLU A 11 -8.22 20.31 2.01
CA GLU A 11 -7.73 21.24 0.98
C GLU A 11 -7.36 22.63 1.53
N LEU A 12 -7.89 22.98 2.70
CA LEU A 12 -7.63 24.24 3.40
C LEU A 12 -6.52 24.10 4.46
N GLY A 13 -5.97 22.89 4.64
CA GLY A 13 -4.97 22.58 5.66
C GLY A 13 -5.54 22.38 7.06
N SER A 14 -6.86 22.22 7.21
CA SER A 14 -7.50 21.93 8.49
C SER A 14 -7.46 20.43 8.79
N THR A 15 -7.28 20.07 10.06
CA THR A 15 -7.25 18.66 10.47
C THR A 15 -8.65 18.06 10.46
N TYR A 16 -8.77 16.82 9.98
CA TYR A 16 -9.97 16.00 10.11
C TYR A 16 -9.60 14.54 10.29
N LEU A 17 -10.46 13.78 10.95
CA LEU A 17 -10.27 12.34 11.14
C LEU A 17 -10.89 11.56 9.98
N ARG A 18 -10.12 10.62 9.44
CA ARG A 18 -10.61 9.62 8.50
C ARG A 18 -9.90 8.28 8.71
N PRO A 19 -10.40 7.18 8.15
CA PRO A 19 -9.63 5.94 8.08
C PRO A 19 -8.29 6.15 7.36
N ALA A 20 -7.25 5.51 7.87
CA ALA A 20 -5.98 5.35 7.18
C ALA A 20 -6.21 4.62 5.85
N ARG A 21 -5.51 5.07 4.81
CA ARG A 21 -5.64 4.59 3.43
C ARG A 21 -4.34 4.00 2.89
N ILE A 22 -3.19 4.45 3.40
CA ILE A 22 -1.87 3.95 3.02
C ILE A 22 -1.07 3.51 4.24
N ILE A 23 -0.02 2.70 4.03
CA ILE A 23 0.78 2.13 5.12
C ILE A 23 1.44 3.21 5.99
N SER A 24 1.87 4.33 5.42
CA SER A 24 2.51 5.43 6.16
C SER A 24 1.56 6.15 7.11
N GLU A 25 0.25 6.01 6.94
CA GLU A 25 -0.78 6.58 7.84
C GLU A 25 -1.03 5.71 9.07
N LEU A 26 -0.61 4.44 9.06
CA LEU A 26 -0.72 3.57 10.22
C LEU A 26 0.23 3.99 11.36
N PRO A 27 -0.07 3.64 12.62
CA PRO A 27 0.87 3.73 13.73
C PRO A 27 2.18 3.01 13.39
N TRP A 28 3.32 3.60 13.78
CA TRP A 28 4.66 3.09 13.44
C TRP A 28 4.82 1.58 13.71
N ALA A 29 4.31 1.11 14.86
CA ALA A 29 4.36 -0.28 15.28
C ALA A 29 3.64 -1.26 14.32
N GLN A 30 2.66 -0.79 13.54
CA GLN A 30 1.86 -1.63 12.63
C GLN A 30 2.42 -1.65 11.20
N ARG A 31 3.22 -0.64 10.81
CA ARG A 31 3.64 -0.45 9.41
C ARG A 31 4.48 -1.61 8.87
N ARG A 32 5.41 -2.15 9.67
CA ARG A 32 6.27 -3.27 9.23
C ARG A 32 5.43 -4.52 8.93
N THR A 33 4.50 -4.84 9.81
CA THR A 33 3.57 -5.96 9.62
C THR A 33 2.69 -5.76 8.38
N ALA A 34 2.20 -4.54 8.15
CA ALA A 34 1.43 -4.21 6.96
C ALA A 34 2.25 -4.43 5.66
N LEU A 35 3.51 -3.97 5.62
CA LEU A 35 4.40 -4.22 4.48
C LEU A 35 4.62 -5.71 4.21
N THR A 36 4.87 -6.50 5.24
CA THR A 36 5.06 -7.96 5.11
C THR A 36 3.81 -8.62 4.53
N LYS A 37 2.61 -8.19 4.96
CA LYS A 37 1.34 -8.71 4.44
C LYS A 37 1.05 -8.26 3.00
N ALA A 38 1.46 -7.04 2.63
CA ALA A 38 1.28 -6.50 1.28
C ALA A 38 2.14 -7.20 0.23
N LEU A 39 3.36 -7.62 0.60
CA LEU A 39 4.37 -8.17 -0.29
C LEU A 39 3.87 -9.31 -1.21
N PRO A 40 3.23 -10.38 -0.70
CA PRO A 40 2.71 -11.45 -1.56
C PRO A 40 1.55 -11.00 -2.46
N VAL A 41 0.73 -10.04 -2.02
CA VAL A 41 -0.38 -9.51 -2.82
C VAL A 41 0.15 -8.69 -3.99
N ILE A 42 1.12 -7.80 -3.73
CA ILE A 42 1.78 -7.02 -4.77
C ILE A 42 2.54 -7.92 -5.74
N GLY A 43 3.23 -8.96 -5.24
CA GLY A 43 3.93 -9.93 -6.09
C GLY A 43 2.99 -10.58 -7.11
N LYS A 44 1.77 -10.96 -6.70
CA LYS A 44 0.74 -11.46 -7.61
C LYS A 44 0.28 -10.39 -8.61
N LEU A 45 0.01 -9.17 -8.13
CA LEU A 45 -0.46 -8.06 -8.97
C LEU A 45 0.53 -7.72 -10.09
N VAL A 46 1.83 -7.70 -9.78
CA VAL A 46 2.89 -7.40 -10.73
C VAL A 46 3.42 -8.65 -11.45
N SER A 47 2.91 -9.84 -11.13
CA SER A 47 3.36 -11.13 -11.66
C SER A 47 4.87 -11.39 -11.47
N LEU A 48 5.43 -10.97 -10.34
CA LEU A 48 6.84 -11.19 -9.99
C LEU A 48 6.97 -11.83 -8.61
N VAL A 49 8.00 -12.65 -8.45
CA VAL A 49 8.34 -13.25 -7.16
C VAL A 49 9.20 -12.26 -6.34
N PRO A 50 8.75 -11.83 -5.15
CA PRO A 50 9.55 -10.99 -4.27
C PRO A 50 10.89 -11.67 -3.92
N GLN A 51 11.99 -10.93 -4.08
CA GLN A 51 13.35 -11.38 -3.77
C GLN A 51 13.86 -10.81 -2.45
N GLN A 52 13.21 -9.77 -1.93
CA GLN A 52 13.49 -9.17 -0.63
C GLN A 52 12.24 -8.49 -0.06
N GLN A 53 12.29 -8.11 1.22
CA GLN A 53 11.21 -7.36 1.85
C GLN A 53 11.17 -5.90 1.36
N PHE A 54 10.01 -5.25 1.51
CA PHE A 54 9.93 -3.81 1.31
C PHE A 54 10.76 -3.04 2.35
N SER A 55 11.32 -1.92 1.91
CA SER A 55 12.05 -0.97 2.73
C SER A 55 11.39 0.40 2.63
N PHE A 56 11.18 1.06 3.76
CA PHE A 56 10.66 2.43 3.78
C PHE A 56 11.61 3.37 3.01
N GLY A 57 11.03 4.32 2.26
CA GLY A 57 11.78 5.28 1.46
C GLY A 57 12.35 4.72 0.16
N LEU A 58 12.16 3.42 -0.14
CA LEU A 58 12.53 2.83 -1.42
C LEU A 58 11.29 2.48 -2.24
N GLY A 59 11.46 2.52 -3.56
CA GLY A 59 10.44 2.08 -4.50
C GLY A 59 10.15 0.58 -4.37
N VAL A 60 8.88 0.21 -4.48
CA VAL A 60 8.38 -1.17 -4.44
C VAL A 60 9.16 -2.10 -5.38
N PHE A 61 9.56 -1.61 -6.55
CA PHE A 61 10.34 -2.34 -7.54
C PHE A 61 11.64 -2.97 -7.01
N LYS A 62 12.25 -2.37 -5.97
CA LYS A 62 13.45 -2.92 -5.34
C LYS A 62 13.20 -4.30 -4.76
N ALA A 63 12.02 -4.55 -4.19
CA ALA A 63 11.66 -5.86 -3.64
C ALA A 63 11.71 -6.99 -4.69
N PHE A 64 11.59 -6.65 -5.97
CA PHE A 64 11.59 -7.56 -7.11
C PHE A 64 12.92 -7.56 -7.89
N ARG A 65 13.98 -6.96 -7.33
CA ARG A 65 15.31 -6.78 -7.96
C ARG A 65 15.30 -6.03 -9.29
N LEU A 66 14.24 -5.27 -9.57
CA LEU A 66 14.23 -4.38 -10.70
C LEU A 66 15.09 -3.14 -10.42
N ASN A 67 15.55 -2.50 -11.48
CA ASN A 67 16.01 -1.12 -11.46
C ASN A 67 14.88 -0.16 -11.88
N ALA A 68 15.12 1.15 -11.75
CA ALA A 68 14.10 2.15 -12.03
C ALA A 68 13.67 2.19 -13.51
N ALA A 69 14.57 1.88 -14.45
CA ALA A 69 14.25 1.86 -15.88
C ALA A 69 13.38 0.64 -16.23
N GLU A 70 13.67 -0.52 -15.68
CA GLU A 70 12.86 -1.74 -15.81
C GLU A 70 11.46 -1.53 -15.22
N ALA A 71 11.38 -0.97 -14.01
CA ALA A 71 10.10 -0.67 -13.37
C ALA A 71 9.23 0.27 -14.21
N ARG A 72 9.83 1.27 -14.87
CA ARG A 72 9.11 2.22 -15.74
C ARG A 72 8.54 1.61 -17.01
N ARG A 73 9.13 0.51 -17.49
CA ARG A 73 8.66 -0.21 -18.69
C ARG A 73 7.64 -1.29 -18.36
N HIS A 74 7.40 -1.56 -17.07
CA HIS A 74 6.49 -2.58 -16.63
C HIS A 74 5.03 -2.12 -16.74
N PRO A 75 4.07 -2.99 -17.14
CA PRO A 75 2.65 -2.62 -17.21
C PRO A 75 2.09 -2.07 -15.88
N GLN A 76 2.58 -2.60 -14.76
CA GLN A 76 2.23 -2.17 -13.40
C GLN A 76 3.19 -1.11 -12.83
N VAL A 77 3.70 -0.20 -13.68
CA VAL A 77 4.63 0.87 -13.28
C VAL A 77 4.11 1.69 -12.10
N GLY A 78 2.81 1.98 -12.06
CA GLY A 78 2.18 2.75 -11.00
C GLY A 78 2.52 2.18 -9.63
N VAL A 79 2.26 0.89 -9.41
CA VAL A 79 2.55 0.20 -8.14
C VAL A 79 4.04 0.03 -7.88
N LEU A 80 4.81 -0.33 -8.91
CA LEU A 80 6.24 -0.61 -8.76
C LEU A 80 7.05 0.64 -8.36
N THR A 81 6.61 1.82 -8.79
CA THR A 81 7.32 3.09 -8.52
C THR A 81 6.88 3.77 -7.23
N LEU A 82 5.82 3.29 -6.57
CA LEU A 82 5.42 3.79 -5.25
C LEU A 82 6.54 3.60 -4.23
N SER A 83 6.67 4.56 -3.31
CA SER A 83 7.35 4.30 -2.05
C SER A 83 6.60 3.22 -1.30
N ALA A 84 7.31 2.34 -0.58
CA ALA A 84 6.69 1.30 0.23
C ALA A 84 5.65 1.85 1.23
N GLY A 85 5.82 3.09 1.72
CA GLY A 85 4.86 3.73 2.61
C GLY A 85 3.53 4.12 1.95
N ASP A 86 3.53 4.31 0.63
CA ASP A 86 2.37 4.80 -0.14
C ASP A 86 1.52 3.66 -0.71
N ILE A 87 1.85 2.41 -0.37
CA ILE A 87 1.02 1.25 -0.71
C ILE A 87 -0.35 1.41 -0.05
N SER A 88 -1.41 1.29 -0.85
CA SER A 88 -2.79 1.27 -0.36
C SER A 88 -3.03 0.11 0.61
N LEU A 89 -3.77 0.40 1.68
CA LEU A 89 -4.22 -0.59 2.65
C LEU A 89 -5.21 -1.60 2.07
N ASP A 90 -5.84 -1.32 0.92
CA ASP A 90 -6.65 -2.30 0.19
C ASP A 90 -5.80 -3.48 -0.33
N LEU A 91 -4.51 -3.27 -0.53
CA LEU A 91 -3.55 -4.33 -0.88
C LEU A 91 -2.98 -5.04 0.35
N VAL A 92 -3.45 -4.72 1.56
CA VAL A 92 -2.97 -5.27 2.83
C VAL A 92 -4.06 -6.13 3.46
N PRO A 93 -3.88 -7.47 3.51
CA PRO A 93 -4.81 -8.36 4.19
C PRO A 93 -5.12 -7.92 5.64
N GLY A 94 -6.40 -7.69 5.90
CA GLY A 94 -6.93 -7.25 7.21
C GLY A 94 -7.30 -5.78 7.32
N TYR A 95 -6.91 -4.93 6.35
CA TYR A 95 -7.21 -3.48 6.37
C TYR A 95 -8.16 -3.01 5.26
N GLY A 96 -8.25 -3.73 4.13
CA GLY A 96 -9.03 -3.29 2.97
C GLY A 96 -10.50 -2.94 3.26
N SER A 97 -11.06 -2.08 2.41
CA SER A 97 -12.41 -1.53 2.58
C SER A 97 -13.51 -2.59 2.42
N PRO A 98 -14.60 -2.53 3.20
CA PRO A 98 -15.85 -3.24 2.88
C PRO A 98 -16.61 -2.43 1.83
N GLU A 99 -16.47 -2.73 0.54
CA GLU A 99 -17.40 -2.16 -0.45
C GLU A 99 -17.96 -3.26 -1.36
N LEU A 100 -19.28 -3.47 -1.18
CA LEU A 100 -20.33 -3.97 -2.08
C LEU A 100 -21.23 -5.06 -1.43
N GLU A 101 -21.91 -4.74 -0.33
CA GLU A 101 -23.29 -5.22 -0.20
C GLU A 101 -24.14 -4.34 -1.12
N GLY A 102 -24.38 -4.83 -2.34
CA GLY A 102 -25.41 -4.25 -3.21
C GLY A 102 -26.78 -4.30 -2.53
N PRO A 103 -27.75 -3.46 -2.93
CA PRO A 103 -29.07 -3.52 -2.33
C PRO A 103 -29.66 -4.92 -2.55
N ALA A 104 -30.03 -5.58 -1.46
CA ALA A 104 -30.84 -6.79 -1.51
C ALA A 104 -32.09 -6.47 -2.35
N THR A 105 -32.25 -7.22 -3.45
CA THR A 105 -33.43 -7.18 -4.32
C THR A 105 -34.64 -7.70 -3.58
#